data_AF-A0A1Y6ETS7-F1
#
_entry.id   AF-A0A1Y6ETS7-F1
#
_cell.length_a   1.000
_cell.length_b   1.000
_cell.length_c   1.000
_cell.angle_alpha   90.00
_cell.angle_beta   90.00
_cell.angle_gamma   90.00
#
_symmetry.space_group_name_H-M   'P 1'
#
loop_
_entity.id
_entity.type
_entity.pdbx_description
1 polymer ?
#
loop_
_entity_poly.entity_id
_entity_poly.type
_entity_poly.pdbx_seq_one_letter_code
_entity_poly.pdbx_strand_id
1 'polypeptide(L)'
;MADRKAIPTATRLRLFADASGHCQKPDCLDVLFPTEMGGDKHIAEMAHVIPHGDTGPRHEDRPADAFDADAFENLILLCPTCHTKIDKNPEAYPRHLLLDWKERHFANLALKQGIKAYDDRDQARAAVAGILAENRAIWERFAPGHGSDFEYDPESGIAAAWDQRMRSVILPNHYRALAIIEANLRLATENERRTFAEYQEHVRGLSERHVCGVSGRAIRFPEAMEGLFA
;
A
#
# COMPACT_ATOMS: atom_id res chain seq x y z
N MET A 1 27.18 17.52 22.67
CA MET A 1 26.08 16.97 21.86
C MET A 1 24.82 17.15 22.68
N ALA A 2 23.82 17.88 22.17
CA ALA A 2 22.55 18.01 22.88
C ALA A 2 21.97 16.61 23.15
N ASP A 3 21.49 16.40 24.37
CA ASP A 3 20.90 15.13 24.79
C ASP A 3 19.67 14.88 23.92
N ARG A 4 19.80 13.99 22.92
CA ARG A 4 18.73 13.73 21.96
C ARG A 4 17.65 12.94 22.67
N LYS A 5 16.55 13.61 23.01
CA LYS A 5 15.35 12.94 23.51
C LYS A 5 14.85 11.97 22.44
N ALA A 6 14.43 10.79 22.86
CA ALA A 6 13.79 9.85 21.97
C ALA A 6 12.44 10.43 21.48
N ILE A 7 12.17 10.33 20.18
CA ILE A 7 10.87 10.68 19.61
C ILE A 7 9.77 9.86 20.33
N PRO A 8 8.70 10.50 20.83
CA PRO A 8 7.64 9.80 21.56
C PRO A 8 7.03 8.64 20.76
N THR A 9 6.70 7.54 21.44
CA THR A 9 6.10 6.35 20.80
C THR A 9 4.85 6.67 19.99
N ALA A 10 3.98 7.56 20.49
CA ALA A 10 2.77 7.98 19.78
C ALA A 10 3.09 8.66 18.44
N THR A 11 4.08 9.57 18.42
CA THR A 11 4.57 10.22 17.20
C THR A 11 5.14 9.20 16.22
N ARG A 12 5.94 8.25 16.72
CA ARG A 12 6.46 7.13 15.94
C ARG A 12 5.33 6.34 15.27
N LEU A 13 4.35 5.86 16.04
CA LEU A 13 3.24 5.07 15.50
C LEU A 13 2.47 5.84 14.42
N ARG A 14 2.21 7.14 14.65
CA ARG A 14 1.55 7.99 13.66
C ARG A 14 2.36 8.14 12.38
N LEU A 15 3.68 8.33 12.46
CA LEU A 15 4.54 8.42 11.27
C LEU A 15 4.51 7.14 10.43
N PHE A 16 4.60 5.98 11.07
CA PHE A 16 4.53 4.69 10.35
C PHE A 16 3.16 4.44 9.73
N ALA A 17 2.08 4.82 10.41
CA ALA A 17 0.72 4.72 9.90
C ALA A 17 0.52 5.62 8.67
N ASP A 18 0.88 6.91 8.78
CA ASP A 18 0.72 7.89 7.69
C ASP A 18 1.62 7.58 6.49
N ALA A 19 2.77 6.94 6.72
CA ALA A 19 3.65 6.46 5.66
C ALA A 19 3.18 5.13 5.04
N SER A 20 2.25 4.42 5.66
CA SER A 20 1.78 3.08 5.23
C SER A 20 2.93 2.12 4.94
N GLY A 21 4.01 2.19 5.74
CA GLY A 21 5.20 1.37 5.55
C GLY A 21 6.00 1.64 4.26
N HIS A 22 5.80 2.79 3.60
CA HIS A 22 6.55 3.18 2.40
C HIS A 22 7.30 4.51 2.59
N CYS A 23 8.44 4.67 1.93
CA CYS A 23 9.20 5.93 1.91
C CYS A 23 8.32 7.08 1.41
N GLN A 24 8.32 8.23 2.09
CA GLN A 24 7.44 9.35 1.71
C GLN A 24 7.96 10.21 0.54
N LYS A 25 9.11 9.88 -0.05
CA LYS A 25 9.56 10.54 -1.30
C LYS A 25 8.73 10.02 -2.49
N PRO A 26 8.06 10.88 -3.28
CA PRO A 26 7.13 10.49 -4.34
C PRO A 26 7.67 9.51 -5.38
N ASP A 27 8.92 9.70 -5.83
CA ASP A 27 9.52 8.80 -6.85
C ASP A 27 10.19 7.55 -6.27
N CYS A 28 10.23 7.42 -4.93
CA CYS A 28 10.78 6.24 -4.26
C CYS A 28 9.63 5.32 -3.86
N LEU A 29 8.86 5.72 -2.82
CA LEU A 29 7.77 4.92 -2.28
C LEU A 29 8.18 3.45 -2.03
N ASP A 30 9.45 3.19 -1.70
CA ASP A 30 9.93 1.83 -1.44
C ASP A 30 9.38 1.33 -0.10
N VAL A 31 9.11 0.03 -0.02
CA VAL A 31 8.73 -0.63 1.24
C VAL A 31 9.82 -0.46 2.28
N LEU A 32 9.41 -0.04 3.48
CA LEU A 32 10.30 0.21 4.61
C LEU A 32 10.50 -1.03 5.50
N PHE A 33 9.79 -2.13 5.22
CA PHE A 33 9.91 -3.43 5.87
C PHE A 33 10.35 -4.48 4.85
N PRO A 34 11.66 -4.58 4.55
CA PRO A 34 12.14 -5.44 3.49
C PRO A 34 11.95 -6.92 3.85
N THR A 35 11.50 -7.72 2.90
CA THR A 35 11.26 -9.15 3.10
C THR A 35 12.55 -9.92 3.42
N GLU A 36 13.68 -9.49 2.86
CA GLU A 36 15.02 -10.01 3.12
C GLU A 36 15.49 -9.77 4.56
N MET A 37 14.85 -8.83 5.28
CA MET A 37 15.09 -8.58 6.70
C MET A 37 14.10 -9.31 7.62
N GLY A 38 13.24 -10.18 7.07
CA GLY A 38 12.21 -10.90 7.81
C GLY A 38 10.84 -10.23 7.80
N GLY A 39 10.72 -9.00 7.24
CA GLY A 39 9.45 -8.27 7.15
C GLY A 39 8.92 -7.68 8.47
N ASP A 40 9.57 -7.96 9.59
CA ASP A 40 9.26 -7.42 10.93
C ASP A 40 10.20 -6.29 11.35
N LYS A 41 11.36 -6.18 10.70
CA LYS A 41 12.33 -5.10 10.87
C LYS A 41 12.17 -4.03 9.80
N HIS A 42 12.35 -2.77 10.19
CA HIS A 42 12.25 -1.64 9.28
C HIS A 42 13.60 -0.95 9.04
N ILE A 43 13.77 -0.41 7.83
CA ILE A 43 14.88 0.50 7.46
C ILE A 43 14.49 1.98 7.58
N ALA A 44 13.26 2.26 8.01
CA ALA A 44 12.72 3.61 8.07
C ALA A 44 13.53 4.53 9.00
N GLU A 45 13.77 5.75 8.55
CA GLU A 45 14.36 6.84 9.31
C GLU A 45 13.33 7.96 9.48
N MET A 46 13.16 8.44 10.72
CA MET A 46 12.32 9.57 11.05
C MET A 46 13.16 10.83 10.90
N ALA A 47 13.16 11.39 9.69
CA ALA A 47 13.99 12.53 9.35
C ALA A 47 13.33 13.82 9.82
N HIS A 48 14.13 14.71 10.39
CA HIS A 48 13.73 16.07 10.73
C HIS A 48 13.70 16.92 9.46
N VAL A 49 12.56 17.57 9.18
CA VAL A 49 12.45 18.57 8.11
C VAL A 49 13.28 19.80 8.47
N ILE A 50 13.08 20.34 9.68
CA ILE A 50 13.96 21.33 10.33
C ILE A 50 14.71 20.64 11.49
N PRO A 51 16.04 20.77 11.59
CA PRO A 51 16.86 20.08 12.57
C PRO A 51 16.70 20.66 13.98
N HIS A 52 17.01 19.82 14.97
CA HIS A 52 17.09 20.24 16.38
C HIS A 52 18.26 21.20 16.65
N GLY A 53 19.40 21.03 15.96
CA GLY A 53 20.60 21.86 16.17
C GLY A 53 20.68 23.02 15.19
N ASP A 54 21.57 23.97 15.48
CA ASP A 54 21.73 25.20 14.68
C ASP A 54 22.63 25.01 13.45
N THR A 55 23.18 23.81 13.28
CA THR A 55 24.14 23.47 12.22
C THR A 55 23.58 22.45 11.21
N GLY A 56 22.30 22.07 11.34
CA GLY A 56 21.67 21.11 10.43
C GLY A 56 21.11 21.78 9.17
N PRO A 57 20.72 20.97 8.17
CA PRO A 57 20.14 21.47 6.92
C PRO A 57 18.82 22.22 7.18
N ARG A 58 18.56 23.36 6.51
CA ARG A 58 17.34 24.17 6.67
C ARG A 58 17.10 24.73 8.08
N HIS A 59 18.15 24.87 8.88
CA HIS A 59 18.03 25.48 10.22
C HIS A 59 17.46 26.90 10.16
N GLU A 60 17.85 27.66 9.14
CA GLU A 60 17.39 29.01 8.86
C GLU A 60 15.88 29.15 8.64
N ASP A 61 15.20 28.04 8.29
CA ASP A 61 13.74 27.98 8.13
C ASP A 61 12.99 27.76 9.47
N ARG A 62 13.73 27.65 10.59
CA ARG A 62 13.13 27.43 11.92
C ARG A 62 12.22 28.62 12.29
N PRO A 63 10.95 28.38 12.67
CA PRO A 63 10.08 29.42 13.19
C PRO A 63 10.67 30.12 14.42
N ALA A 64 10.38 31.42 14.58
CA ALA A 64 10.85 32.21 15.72
C ALA A 64 10.14 31.87 17.04
N ASP A 65 8.92 31.30 16.96
CA ASP A 65 8.12 30.90 18.10
C ASP A 65 8.57 29.55 18.68
N ALA A 66 7.87 29.04 19.71
CA ALA A 66 8.14 27.72 20.27
C ALA A 66 8.07 26.64 19.18
N PHE A 67 9.23 26.10 18.80
CA PHE A 67 9.39 25.06 17.79
C PHE A 67 9.80 23.75 18.45
N ASP A 68 8.99 22.72 18.30
CA ASP A 68 9.33 21.36 18.70
C ASP A 68 9.86 20.58 17.48
N ALA A 69 11.16 20.29 17.49
CA ALA A 69 11.80 19.54 16.42
C ALA A 69 11.24 18.12 16.30
N ASP A 70 10.81 17.51 17.41
CA ASP A 70 10.30 16.14 17.43
C ASP A 70 8.77 16.08 17.22
N ALA A 71 8.14 17.20 16.89
CA ALA A 71 6.74 17.26 16.51
C ALA A 71 6.48 16.44 15.25
N PHE A 72 5.32 15.78 15.22
CA PHE A 72 4.90 14.98 14.08
C PHE A 72 4.96 15.78 12.78
N GLU A 73 4.52 17.03 12.81
CA GLU A 73 4.43 17.94 11.67
C GLU A 73 5.82 18.28 11.07
N ASN A 74 6.89 18.16 11.87
CA ASN A 74 8.27 18.39 11.44
C ASN A 74 9.03 17.11 11.05
N LEU A 75 8.42 15.93 11.20
CA LEU A 75 9.05 14.65 10.90
C LEU A 75 8.52 14.05 9.59
N ILE A 76 9.40 13.50 8.77
CA ILE A 76 9.05 12.74 7.55
C ILE A 76 9.70 11.36 7.60
N LEU A 77 8.98 10.33 7.15
CA LEU A 77 9.47 8.95 7.18
C LEU A 77 10.11 8.58 5.83
N LEU A 78 11.40 8.27 5.84
CA LEU A 78 12.19 8.03 4.63
C LEU A 78 13.00 6.74 4.72
N CYS A 79 13.41 6.21 3.57
CA CYS A 79 14.48 5.19 3.55
C CYS A 79 15.85 5.86 3.74
N PRO A 80 16.90 5.12 4.18
CA PRO A 80 18.20 5.71 4.49
C PRO A 80 18.86 6.40 3.30
N THR A 81 18.63 5.87 2.10
CA THR A 81 19.12 6.44 0.85
C THR A 81 18.48 7.80 0.56
N CYS A 82 17.16 7.93 0.71
CA CYS A 82 16.47 9.19 0.47
C CYS A 82 16.83 10.23 1.53
N HIS A 83 16.85 9.85 2.80
CA HIS A 83 17.23 10.74 3.89
C HIS A 83 18.64 11.31 3.68
N THR A 84 19.63 10.44 3.41
CA THR A 84 21.01 10.87 3.12
C THR A 84 21.11 11.84 1.94
N LYS A 85 20.34 11.60 0.87
CA LYS A 85 20.33 12.49 -0.32
C LYS A 85 19.74 13.86 -0.01
N ILE A 86 18.68 13.91 0.79
CA ILE A 86 17.97 15.14 1.17
C ILE A 86 18.84 16.02 2.07
N ASP A 87 19.49 15.41 3.05
CA ASP A 87 20.35 16.14 4.00
C ASP A 87 21.62 16.68 3.35
N LYS A 88 22.12 16.02 2.30
CA LYS A 88 23.30 16.47 1.55
C LYS A 88 23.03 17.55 0.51
N ASN A 89 21.77 17.90 0.25
CA ASN A 89 21.40 18.90 -0.76
C ASN A 89 20.14 19.68 -0.33
N PRO A 90 20.19 20.43 0.80
CA PRO A 90 19.03 21.14 1.32
C PRO A 90 18.42 22.15 0.34
N GLU A 91 19.23 22.74 -0.54
CA GLU A 91 18.78 23.70 -1.54
C GLU A 91 17.82 23.06 -2.56
N ALA A 92 18.07 21.81 -2.95
CA ALA A 92 17.18 21.05 -3.83
C ALA A 92 15.97 20.44 -3.09
N TYR A 93 16.04 20.36 -1.77
CA TYR A 93 15.00 19.78 -0.92
C TYR A 93 14.57 20.76 0.19
N PRO A 94 13.95 21.89 -0.19
CA PRO A 94 13.52 22.90 0.78
C PRO A 94 12.37 22.38 1.65
N ARG A 95 12.16 23.02 2.81
CA ARG A 95 11.14 22.63 3.80
C ARG A 95 9.76 22.37 3.18
N HIS A 96 9.26 23.30 2.37
CA HIS A 96 7.91 23.21 1.80
C HIS A 96 7.73 21.98 0.91
N LEU A 97 8.78 21.57 0.19
CA LEU A 97 8.74 20.39 -0.68
C LEU A 97 8.60 19.11 0.15
N LEU A 98 9.34 19.00 1.26
CA LEU A 98 9.27 17.84 2.15
C LEU A 98 7.90 17.73 2.84
N LEU A 99 7.32 18.87 3.23
CA LEU A 99 5.97 18.91 3.80
C LEU A 99 4.90 18.52 2.76
N ASP A 100 5.00 18.99 1.51
CA ASP A 100 4.12 18.60 0.40
C ASP A 100 4.20 17.10 0.12
N TRP A 101 5.40 16.51 0.15
CA TRP A 101 5.57 15.07 -0.01
C TRP A 101 4.85 14.27 1.07
N LYS A 102 4.98 14.70 2.33
CA LYS A 102 4.29 14.10 3.47
C LYS A 102 2.77 14.19 3.31
N GLU A 103 2.26 15.36 2.94
CA GLU A 103 0.83 15.61 2.77
C GLU A 103 0.23 14.79 1.61
N ARG A 104 0.96 14.68 0.49
CA ARG A 104 0.49 14.00 -0.72
C ARG A 104 0.83 12.51 -0.78
N HIS A 105 1.41 11.96 0.30
CA HIS A 105 1.93 10.59 0.31
C HIS A 105 0.90 9.53 -0.11
N PHE A 106 -0.31 9.58 0.46
CA PHE A 106 -1.36 8.62 0.11
C PHE A 106 -1.78 8.71 -1.37
N ALA A 107 -1.86 9.92 -1.93
CA ALA A 107 -2.17 10.12 -3.33
C ALA A 107 -1.05 9.56 -4.23
N ASN A 108 0.21 9.82 -3.87
CA ASN A 108 1.37 9.30 -4.60
C ASN A 108 1.42 7.77 -4.54
N LEU A 109 1.12 7.18 -3.38
CA LEU A 109 1.08 5.72 -3.21
C LEU A 109 -0.05 5.08 -4.03
N ALA A 110 -1.24 5.68 -4.03
CA ALA A 110 -2.37 5.23 -4.85
C ALA A 110 -1.99 5.24 -6.35
N LEU A 111 -1.36 6.32 -6.82
CA LEU A 111 -0.88 6.43 -8.20
C LEU A 111 0.17 5.37 -8.54
N LYS A 112 1.15 5.10 -7.66
CA LYS A 112 2.14 4.01 -7.84
C LYS A 112 1.46 2.64 -7.93
N GLN A 113 0.39 2.45 -7.17
CA GLN A 113 -0.43 1.23 -7.22
C GLN A 113 -1.42 1.23 -8.39
N GLY A 114 -1.39 2.21 -9.29
CA GLY A 114 -2.32 2.28 -10.43
C GLY A 114 -3.77 2.54 -10.04
N ILE A 115 -4.03 2.93 -8.79
CA ILE A 115 -5.35 3.35 -8.30
C ILE A 115 -5.54 4.80 -8.74
N LYS A 116 -6.11 4.95 -9.93
CA LYS A 116 -6.35 6.25 -10.54
C LYS A 116 -7.52 6.20 -11.49
N ALA A 117 -8.03 7.39 -11.79
CA ALA A 117 -8.90 7.67 -12.90
C ALA A 117 -8.14 7.47 -14.23
N TYR A 118 -8.57 6.52 -15.06
CA TYR A 118 -8.06 6.27 -16.41
C TYR A 118 -8.87 7.04 -17.46
N ASP A 119 -8.25 7.31 -18.61
CA ASP A 119 -8.87 8.14 -19.64
C ASP A 119 -9.97 7.39 -20.40
N ASP A 120 -9.78 6.09 -20.59
CA ASP A 120 -10.65 5.22 -21.37
C ASP A 120 -10.87 3.84 -20.72
N ARG A 121 -11.85 3.12 -21.28
CA ARG A 121 -12.28 1.80 -20.81
C ARG A 121 -11.18 0.74 -20.98
N ASP A 122 -10.41 0.80 -22.06
CA ASP A 122 -9.35 -0.18 -22.36
C ASP A 122 -8.22 -0.11 -21.33
N GLN A 123 -7.81 1.10 -20.94
CA GLN A 123 -6.82 1.31 -19.89
C GLN A 123 -7.29 0.79 -18.53
N ALA A 124 -8.53 1.11 -18.14
CA ALA A 124 -9.12 0.62 -16.90
C ALA A 124 -9.22 -0.92 -16.91
N ARG A 125 -9.65 -1.50 -18.03
CA ARG A 125 -9.72 -2.95 -18.25
C ARG A 125 -8.35 -3.60 -18.09
N ALA A 126 -7.34 -3.10 -18.78
CA ALA A 126 -5.99 -3.66 -18.76
C ALA A 126 -5.39 -3.64 -17.34
N ALA A 127 -5.60 -2.55 -16.59
CA ALA A 127 -5.14 -2.43 -15.22
C ALA A 127 -5.77 -3.48 -14.29
N VAL A 128 -7.09 -3.71 -14.40
CA VAL A 128 -7.81 -4.70 -13.61
C VAL A 128 -7.44 -6.13 -14.03
N ALA A 129 -7.41 -6.39 -15.34
CA ALA A 129 -7.11 -7.71 -15.91
C ALA A 129 -5.71 -8.20 -15.51
N GLY A 130 -4.70 -7.33 -15.52
CA GLY A 130 -3.35 -7.69 -15.10
C GLY A 130 -3.27 -8.18 -13.64
N ILE A 131 -4.03 -7.52 -12.75
CA ILE A 131 -4.10 -7.90 -11.33
C ILE A 131 -4.84 -9.24 -11.16
N LEU A 132 -5.97 -9.42 -11.85
CA LEU A 132 -6.75 -10.64 -11.75
C LEU A 132 -6.06 -11.85 -12.41
N ALA A 133 -5.21 -11.63 -13.42
CA ALA A 133 -4.43 -12.68 -14.05
C ALA A 133 -3.43 -13.35 -13.08
N GLU A 134 -2.80 -12.57 -12.19
CA GLU A 134 -1.95 -13.13 -11.13
C GLU A 134 -2.77 -13.98 -10.15
N ASN A 135 -3.93 -13.48 -9.72
CA ASN A 135 -4.83 -14.22 -8.84
C ASN A 135 -5.27 -15.54 -9.48
N ARG A 136 -5.63 -15.51 -10.77
CA ARG A 136 -6.00 -16.69 -11.55
C ARG A 136 -4.86 -17.72 -11.59
N ALA A 137 -3.63 -17.29 -11.90
CA ALA A 137 -2.48 -18.19 -11.96
C ALA A 137 -2.17 -18.86 -10.61
N ILE A 138 -2.34 -18.14 -9.50
CA ILE A 138 -2.20 -18.71 -8.15
C ILE A 138 -3.35 -19.67 -7.85
N TRP A 139 -4.59 -19.28 -8.17
CA TRP A 139 -5.76 -20.13 -7.96
C TRP A 139 -5.65 -21.45 -8.72
N GLU A 140 -5.31 -21.41 -10.00
CA GLU A 140 -5.16 -22.60 -10.86
C GLU A 140 -4.08 -23.56 -10.37
N ARG A 141 -3.07 -23.05 -9.64
CA ARG A 141 -1.95 -23.86 -9.14
C ARG A 141 -2.12 -24.37 -7.72
N PHE A 142 -2.82 -23.62 -6.86
CA PHE A 142 -2.81 -23.85 -5.42
C PHE A 142 -4.21 -24.03 -4.80
N ALA A 143 -5.30 -23.70 -5.52
CA ALA A 143 -6.63 -23.76 -4.93
C ALA A 143 -7.09 -25.22 -4.69
N PRO A 144 -7.56 -25.56 -3.49
CA PRO A 144 -8.05 -26.90 -3.20
C PRO A 144 -9.36 -27.17 -3.95
N GLY A 145 -9.36 -28.18 -4.83
CA GLY A 145 -10.57 -28.85 -5.32
C GLY A 145 -11.20 -28.38 -6.64
N HIS A 146 -10.68 -27.39 -7.36
CA HIS A 146 -11.19 -27.04 -8.72
C HIS A 146 -10.14 -26.54 -9.72
N GLY A 147 -8.85 -26.77 -9.47
CA GLY A 147 -7.74 -26.40 -10.37
C GLY A 147 -6.66 -27.49 -10.43
N SER A 148 -7.02 -28.68 -10.92
CA SER A 148 -6.16 -29.88 -11.12
C SER A 148 -5.46 -30.50 -9.89
N ASP A 149 -5.65 -31.82 -9.76
CA ASP A 149 -4.92 -32.79 -8.92
C ASP A 149 -4.68 -32.43 -7.44
N PHE A 150 -5.74 -32.09 -6.71
CA PHE A 150 -5.68 -32.02 -5.25
C PHE A 150 -6.30 -33.28 -4.61
N GLU A 151 -5.45 -34.20 -4.14
CA GLU A 151 -5.78 -35.05 -3.01
C GLU A 151 -5.68 -34.18 -1.75
N TYR A 152 -6.79 -34.03 -1.02
CA TYR A 152 -6.82 -33.30 0.25
C TYR A 152 -5.99 -34.06 1.28
N ASP A 153 -4.71 -33.69 1.38
CA ASP A 153 -3.82 -34.07 2.47
C ASP A 153 -3.61 -32.84 3.38
N PRO A 154 -4.21 -32.83 4.59
CA PRO A 154 -4.05 -31.75 5.56
C PRO A 154 -2.63 -31.61 6.10
N GLU A 155 -1.73 -32.56 5.85
CA GLU A 155 -0.28 -32.44 6.11
C GLU A 155 0.53 -31.92 4.92
N SER A 156 -0.08 -31.76 3.73
CA SER A 156 0.63 -31.27 2.56
C SER A 156 0.92 -29.77 2.66
N GLY A 157 2.15 -29.37 2.33
CA GLY A 157 2.56 -27.96 2.28
C GLY A 157 1.75 -27.09 1.31
N ILE A 158 0.89 -27.68 0.47
CA ILE A 158 0.06 -26.99 -0.53
C ILE A 158 -1.08 -26.23 0.14
N ALA A 159 -1.75 -26.80 1.15
CA ALA A 159 -2.84 -26.12 1.86
C ALA A 159 -2.33 -24.89 2.64
N ALA A 160 -1.17 -25.00 3.28
CA ALA A 160 -0.50 -23.89 3.95
C ALA A 160 -0.05 -22.81 2.95
N ALA A 161 0.51 -23.23 1.80
CA ALA A 161 0.89 -22.29 0.74
C ALA A 161 -0.33 -21.56 0.15
N TRP A 162 -1.46 -22.24 -0.01
CA TRP A 162 -2.72 -21.62 -0.44
C TRP A 162 -3.18 -20.55 0.55
N ASP A 163 -3.27 -20.85 1.84
CA ASP A 163 -3.70 -19.87 2.86
C ASP A 163 -2.74 -18.66 2.90
N GLN A 164 -1.43 -18.92 2.81
CA GLN A 164 -0.43 -17.87 2.75
C GLN A 164 -0.61 -16.98 1.51
N ARG A 165 -0.77 -17.55 0.31
CA ARG A 165 -0.96 -16.80 -0.94
C ARG A 165 -2.29 -16.06 -0.99
N MET A 166 -3.33 -16.63 -0.38
CA MET A 166 -4.62 -15.99 -0.25
C MET A 166 -4.51 -14.67 0.51
N ARG A 167 -3.83 -14.68 1.67
CA ARG A 167 -3.65 -13.50 2.52
C ARG A 167 -2.63 -12.49 1.98
N SER A 168 -1.56 -12.98 1.36
CA SER A 168 -0.42 -12.14 0.94
C SER A 168 -0.52 -11.61 -0.50
N VAL A 169 -1.31 -12.23 -1.37
CA VAL A 169 -1.40 -11.85 -2.79
C VAL A 169 -2.85 -11.71 -3.25
N ILE A 170 -3.66 -12.77 -3.17
CA ILE A 170 -4.99 -12.79 -3.79
C ILE A 170 -5.92 -11.72 -3.20
N LEU A 171 -6.07 -11.66 -1.88
CA LEU A 171 -6.90 -10.64 -1.22
C LEU A 171 -6.37 -9.21 -1.45
N PRO A 172 -5.08 -8.90 -1.25
CA PRO A 172 -4.52 -7.60 -1.62
C PRO A 172 -4.79 -7.19 -3.06
N ASN A 173 -4.64 -8.11 -4.02
CA ASN A 173 -4.94 -7.88 -5.42
C ASN A 173 -6.44 -7.61 -5.64
N HIS A 174 -7.34 -8.34 -4.96
CA HIS A 174 -8.76 -8.05 -5.02
C HIS A 174 -9.10 -6.64 -4.49
N TYR A 175 -8.54 -6.23 -3.34
CA TYR A 175 -8.74 -4.87 -2.83
C TYR A 175 -8.20 -3.80 -3.79
N ARG A 176 -7.05 -4.04 -4.40
CA ARG A 176 -6.49 -3.14 -5.42
C ARG A 176 -7.37 -3.06 -6.65
N ALA A 177 -7.88 -4.19 -7.15
CA ALA A 177 -8.83 -4.22 -8.25
C ALA A 177 -10.13 -3.48 -7.91
N LEU A 178 -10.68 -3.67 -6.70
CA LEU A 178 -11.85 -2.92 -6.23
C LEU A 178 -11.62 -1.41 -6.27
N ALA A 179 -10.49 -0.94 -5.72
CA ALA A 179 -10.14 0.48 -5.68
C ALA A 179 -9.97 1.07 -7.09
N ILE A 180 -9.36 0.32 -8.01
CA ILE A 180 -9.23 0.72 -9.41
C ILE A 180 -10.61 0.82 -10.06
N ILE A 181 -11.47 -0.20 -9.92
CA ILE A 181 -12.81 -0.17 -10.54
C ILE A 181 -13.63 0.99 -9.98
N GLU A 182 -13.61 1.20 -8.67
CA GLU A 182 -14.31 2.29 -7.99
C GLU A 182 -13.89 3.67 -8.53
N ALA A 183 -12.59 3.91 -8.68
CA ALA A 183 -12.05 5.14 -9.27
C ALA A 183 -12.45 5.35 -10.75
N ASN A 184 -12.93 4.30 -11.42
CA ASN A 184 -13.26 4.29 -12.85
C ASN A 184 -14.74 4.00 -13.14
N LEU A 185 -15.59 4.01 -12.12
CA LEU A 185 -17.03 3.79 -12.31
C LEU A 185 -17.68 4.81 -13.26
N ARG A 186 -17.09 5.98 -13.50
CA ARG A 186 -17.59 6.92 -14.53
C ARG A 186 -17.60 6.33 -15.94
N LEU A 187 -16.75 5.33 -16.21
CA LEU A 187 -16.63 4.64 -17.49
C LEU A 187 -17.57 3.42 -17.57
N ALA A 188 -18.20 3.01 -16.46
CA ALA A 188 -18.99 1.80 -16.37
C ALA A 188 -20.45 2.01 -16.80
N THR A 189 -20.98 1.02 -17.51
CA THR A 189 -22.40 0.82 -17.80
C THR A 189 -23.18 0.38 -16.56
N GLU A 190 -24.51 0.44 -16.60
CA GLU A 190 -25.36 0.00 -15.49
C GLU A 190 -25.19 -1.50 -15.16
N ASN A 191 -25.04 -2.34 -16.19
CA ASN A 191 -24.79 -3.76 -15.99
C ASN A 191 -23.44 -4.01 -15.31
N GLU A 192 -22.41 -3.28 -15.71
CA GLU A 192 -21.07 -3.38 -15.09
C GLU A 192 -21.07 -2.90 -13.63
N ARG A 193 -21.87 -1.88 -13.29
CA ARG A 193 -22.06 -1.47 -11.88
C ARG A 193 -22.68 -2.58 -11.05
N ARG A 194 -23.64 -3.33 -11.62
CA ARG A 194 -24.23 -4.50 -10.94
C ARG A 194 -23.19 -5.62 -10.78
N THR A 195 -22.44 -5.93 -11.83
CA THR A 195 -21.32 -6.90 -11.76
C THR A 195 -20.30 -6.50 -10.70
N PHE A 196 -19.97 -5.20 -10.61
CA PHE A 196 -19.07 -4.70 -9.58
C PHE A 196 -19.63 -4.90 -8.16
N ALA A 197 -20.93 -4.66 -7.95
CA ALA A 197 -21.57 -4.92 -6.65
C ALA A 197 -21.50 -6.41 -6.25
N GLU A 198 -21.74 -7.33 -7.19
CA GLU A 198 -21.56 -8.77 -6.96
C GLU A 198 -20.10 -9.09 -6.64
N TYR A 199 -19.16 -8.48 -7.36
CA TYR A 199 -17.73 -8.66 -7.10
C TYR A 199 -17.33 -8.14 -5.71
N GLN A 200 -17.91 -7.03 -5.23
CA GLN A 200 -17.72 -6.56 -3.85
C GLN A 200 -18.19 -7.60 -2.82
N GLU A 201 -19.36 -8.21 -3.01
CA GLU A 201 -19.84 -9.29 -2.12
C GLU A 201 -18.93 -10.53 -2.16
N HIS A 202 -18.42 -10.89 -3.34
CA HIS A 202 -17.44 -11.97 -3.48
C HIS A 202 -16.18 -11.70 -2.64
N VAL A 203 -15.59 -10.51 -2.74
CA VAL A 203 -14.37 -10.15 -2.00
C VAL A 203 -14.63 -10.07 -0.49
N ARG A 204 -15.80 -9.57 -0.06
CA ARG A 204 -16.20 -9.62 1.36
C ARG A 204 -16.27 -11.04 1.88
N GLY A 205 -16.94 -11.94 1.14
CA GLY A 205 -17.02 -13.35 1.51
C GLY A 205 -15.66 -14.05 1.57
N LEU A 206 -14.76 -13.75 0.62
CA LEU A 206 -13.36 -14.24 0.69
C LEU A 206 -12.64 -13.74 1.94
N SER A 207 -12.80 -12.46 2.26
CA SER A 207 -12.18 -11.84 3.44
C SER A 207 -12.73 -12.44 4.74
N GLU A 208 -14.05 -12.62 4.84
CA GLU A 208 -14.69 -13.29 5.99
C GLU A 208 -14.14 -14.71 6.21
N ARG A 209 -14.01 -15.48 5.12
CA ARG A 209 -13.48 -16.86 5.20
C ARG A 209 -12.02 -16.89 5.60
N HIS A 210 -11.19 -16.14 4.88
CA HIS A 210 -9.73 -16.29 4.98
C HIS A 210 -9.09 -15.37 5.99
N VAL A 211 -9.72 -14.27 6.41
CA VAL A 211 -9.20 -13.39 7.46
C VAL A 211 -9.91 -13.63 8.77
N CYS A 212 -11.24 -13.71 8.76
CA CYS A 212 -12.07 -13.79 9.98
C CYS A 212 -12.43 -15.23 10.39
N GLY A 213 -12.15 -16.24 9.55
CA GLY A 213 -12.49 -17.65 9.84
C GLY A 213 -13.99 -17.98 9.77
N VAL A 214 -14.81 -17.12 9.14
CA VAL A 214 -16.25 -17.31 9.04
C VAL A 214 -16.58 -18.09 7.76
N SER A 215 -17.20 -19.27 7.89
CA SER A 215 -17.56 -20.12 6.76
C SER A 215 -18.98 -19.86 6.24
N GLY A 216 -19.22 -20.12 4.95
CA GLY A 216 -20.57 -20.32 4.39
C GLY A 216 -21.29 -19.11 3.78
N ARG A 217 -20.63 -17.96 3.62
CA ARG A 217 -21.24 -16.73 3.08
C ARG A 217 -20.65 -16.23 1.76
N ALA A 218 -19.55 -16.83 1.30
CA ALA A 218 -18.88 -16.37 0.09
C ALA A 218 -19.59 -16.86 -1.17
N ILE A 219 -19.98 -15.91 -2.04
CA ILE A 219 -20.39 -16.22 -3.40
C ILE A 219 -19.16 -16.49 -4.27
N ARG A 220 -19.35 -17.17 -5.41
CA ARG A 220 -18.28 -17.40 -6.39
C ARG A 220 -17.90 -16.09 -7.09
N PHE A 221 -16.71 -16.07 -7.68
CA PHE A 221 -16.26 -14.97 -8.51
C PHE A 221 -17.25 -14.76 -9.68
N PRO A 222 -17.78 -13.54 -9.91
CA PRO A 222 -18.76 -13.31 -10.96
C PRO A 222 -18.13 -13.45 -12.35
N GLU A 223 -18.63 -14.36 -13.19
CA GLU A 223 -18.09 -14.60 -14.55
C GLU A 223 -18.14 -13.33 -15.42
N ALA A 224 -19.12 -12.45 -15.21
CA ALA A 224 -19.25 -11.19 -15.92
C ALA A 224 -18.05 -10.23 -15.71
N MET A 225 -17.21 -10.45 -14.69
CA MET A 225 -15.97 -9.69 -14.49
C MET A 225 -14.97 -9.84 -15.66
N GLU A 226 -15.01 -10.94 -16.42
CA GLU A 226 -14.16 -11.13 -17.61
C GLU A 226 -14.48 -10.09 -18.71
N GLY A 227 -15.72 -9.60 -18.74
CA GLY A 227 -16.21 -8.58 -19.67
C GLY A 227 -16.21 -7.17 -19.07
N LEU A 228 -15.62 -6.94 -17.89
CA LEU A 228 -15.64 -5.62 -17.26
C LEU A 228 -14.84 -4.61 -18.10
N PHE A 229 -15.47 -3.48 -18.42
CA PHE A 229 -14.95 -2.44 -19.30
C PHE A 229 -14.67 -2.89 -20.74
N ALA A 230 -15.25 -4.00 -21.19
CA ALA A 230 -15.10 -4.51 -22.56
C ALA A 230 -15.87 -3.69 -23.62
#